data_AF-J2UNV8-F1
#
_entry.id   AF-J2UNV8-F1
#
_cell.length_a   1.000
_cell.length_b   1.000
_cell.length_c   1.000
_cell.angle_alpha   90.00
_cell.angle_beta   90.00
_cell.angle_gamma   90.00
#
_symmetry.space_group_name_H-M   'P 1'
#
loop_
_entity.id
_entity.type
_entity.pdbx_description
1 polymer ?
#
loop_
_entity_poly.entity_id
_entity_poly.type
_entity_poly.pdbx_seq_one_letter_code
_entity_poly.pdbx_strand_id
1 'polypeptide(L)'
;MTTIQICALIVLTILVGLTYWAGYRGGLIDGRIEGVDEGKAIQQSENSETIQDLQRSIDQAHANNKQLSSNYEHALATSKLGEPERLTLLAIAEQLRIAAETFSAFRTGKKLERDTVALRDQALAMATLLEPAALENAA
;
A
#
# COMPACT_ATOMS: atom_id res chain seq x y z
N MET A 1 0.45 86.40 -31.68
CA MET A 1 0.36 84.93 -31.68
C MET A 1 -0.41 84.51 -32.93
N THR A 2 0.25 83.86 -33.89
CA THR A 2 -0.42 83.41 -35.12
C THR A 2 -1.21 82.12 -34.84
N THR A 3 -2.38 81.97 -35.47
CA THR A 3 -3.25 80.79 -35.32
C THR A 3 -2.50 79.47 -35.55
N ILE A 4 -1.51 79.49 -36.44
CA ILE A 4 -0.66 78.35 -36.78
C ILE A 4 0.20 77.90 -35.58
N GLN A 5 0.78 78.82 -34.80
CA GLN A 5 1.55 78.46 -33.59
C GLN A 5 0.68 77.82 -32.51
N ILE A 6 -0.56 78.30 -32.36
CA ILE A 6 -1.52 77.75 -31.39
C ILE A 6 -1.92 76.33 -31.79
N CYS A 7 -2.25 76.10 -33.07
CA CYS A 7 -2.56 74.76 -33.56
C CYS A 7 -1.37 73.78 -33.41
N ALA A 8 -0.16 74.24 -33.74
CA ALA A 8 1.05 73.42 -33.59
C ALA A 8 1.29 73.01 -32.13
N LEU A 9 1.08 73.94 -31.18
CA LEU A 9 1.18 73.64 -29.75
C LEU A 9 0.14 72.61 -29.33
N ILE A 10 -1.13 72.77 -29.70
CA ILE A 10 -2.21 71.84 -29.32
C ILE A 10 -1.90 70.41 -29.80
N VAL A 11 -1.46 70.25 -31.06
CA VAL A 11 -1.11 68.94 -31.61
C VAL A 11 0.06 68.32 -30.86
N LEU A 12 1.10 69.12 -30.55
CA LEU A 12 2.25 68.66 -29.77
C LEU A 12 1.82 68.17 -28.37
N THR A 13 0.99 68.93 -27.66
CA THR A 13 0.54 68.56 -26.31
C THR A 13 -0.30 67.30 -26.31
N ILE A 14 -1.18 67.13 -27.31
CA ILE A 14 -1.99 65.92 -27.46
C ILE A 14 -1.11 64.71 -27.74
N LEU A 15 -0.12 64.85 -28.62
CA LEU A 15 0.77 63.75 -29.00
C LEU A 15 1.64 63.28 -27.81
N VAL A 16 2.15 64.22 -27.02
CA VAL A 16 2.88 63.93 -25.78
C VAL A 16 1.97 63.30 -24.73
N GLY A 17 0.75 63.81 -24.57
CA GLY A 17 -0.23 63.23 -23.64
C GLY A 17 -0.63 61.81 -24.01
N LEU A 18 -0.84 61.53 -25.31
CA LEU A 18 -1.25 60.23 -25.80
C LEU A 18 -0.13 59.19 -25.68
N THR A 19 1.11 59.58 -25.98
CA THR A 19 2.29 58.71 -25.82
C THR A 19 2.57 58.41 -24.35
N TYR A 20 2.48 59.40 -23.48
CA TYR A 20 2.60 59.20 -22.03
C TYR A 20 1.48 58.28 -21.50
N TRP A 21 0.23 58.50 -21.90
CA TRP A 21 -0.89 57.66 -21.50
C TRP A 21 -0.76 56.22 -21.99
N ALA A 22 -0.40 56.04 -23.27
CA ALA A 22 -0.23 54.71 -23.86
C ALA A 22 0.92 53.94 -23.20
N GLY A 23 2.04 54.61 -22.89
CA GLY A 23 3.15 54.01 -22.15
C GLY A 23 2.77 53.66 -20.71
N TYR A 24 2.10 54.57 -20.00
CA TYR A 24 1.71 54.37 -18.61
C TYR A 24 0.65 53.28 -18.43
N ARG A 25 -0.41 53.28 -19.25
CA ARG A 25 -1.46 52.25 -19.22
C ARG A 25 -0.99 50.94 -19.82
N GLY A 26 -0.21 50.99 -20.90
CA GLY A 26 0.38 49.83 -21.54
C GLY A 26 1.29 49.07 -20.57
N GLY A 27 2.29 49.73 -20.00
CA GLY A 27 3.24 49.09 -19.08
C GLY A 27 2.59 48.51 -17.83
N LEU A 28 1.54 49.15 -17.30
CA LEU A 28 0.84 48.66 -16.10
C LEU A 28 -0.06 47.44 -16.39
N ILE A 29 -0.63 47.36 -17.60
CA ILE A 29 -1.46 46.22 -18.01
C ILE A 29 -0.57 45.05 -18.40
N ASP A 30 0.48 45.32 -19.17
CA ASP A 30 1.41 44.30 -19.69
C ASP A 30 2.17 43.63 -18.54
N GLY A 31 2.76 44.42 -17.62
CA GLY A 31 3.46 43.86 -16.44
C GLY A 31 2.55 43.08 -15.49
N ARG A 32 1.24 43.40 -15.45
CA ARG A 32 0.27 42.63 -14.66
C ARG A 32 -0.12 41.32 -15.35
N ILE A 33 -0.21 41.30 -16.69
CA ILE A 33 -0.51 40.08 -17.44
C ILE A 33 0.70 39.14 -17.37
N GLU A 34 1.91 39.65 -17.61
CA GLU A 34 3.16 38.89 -17.52
C GLU A 34 3.34 38.29 -16.12
N GLY A 35 3.18 39.09 -15.06
CA GLY A 35 3.33 38.61 -13.68
C GLY A 35 2.25 37.62 -13.24
N VAL A 36 1.03 37.71 -13.79
CA VAL A 36 -0.03 36.71 -13.53
C VAL A 36 0.25 35.42 -14.27
N ASP A 37 0.75 35.48 -15.50
CA ASP A 37 1.06 34.28 -16.29
C ASP A 37 2.27 33.54 -15.73
N GLU A 38 3.32 34.27 -15.36
CA GLU A 38 4.51 33.71 -14.69
C GLU A 38 4.16 33.11 -13.33
N GLY A 39 3.34 33.81 -12.52
CA GLY A 39 2.85 33.27 -11.24
C GLY A 39 2.00 32.01 -11.41
N LYS A 40 1.18 31.94 -12.46
CA LYS A 40 0.36 30.77 -12.78
C LYS A 40 1.21 29.59 -13.26
N ALA A 41 2.24 29.84 -14.06
CA ALA A 41 3.17 28.82 -14.51
C ALA A 41 3.95 28.18 -13.34
N ILE A 42 4.44 29.01 -12.40
CA ILE A 42 5.12 28.54 -11.19
C ILE A 42 4.17 27.71 -10.33
N GLN A 43 2.98 28.21 -10.06
CA GLN A 43 1.98 27.52 -9.24
C GLN A 43 1.52 26.19 -9.88
N GLN A 44 1.41 26.14 -11.21
CA GLN A 44 1.07 24.93 -11.94
C GLN A 44 2.19 23.89 -11.87
N SER A 45 3.46 24.32 -11.95
CA SER A 45 4.62 23.44 -11.81
C SER A 45 4.69 22.83 -10.41
N GLU A 46 4.58 23.65 -9.37
CA GLU A 46 4.62 23.21 -7.97
C GLU A 46 3.44 22.29 -7.62
N ASN A 47 2.24 22.60 -8.12
CA ASN A 47 1.08 21.72 -7.98
C ASN A 47 1.25 20.39 -8.72
N SER A 48 1.86 20.40 -9.91
CA SER A 48 2.12 19.16 -10.66
C SER A 48 3.15 18.28 -9.96
N GLU A 49 4.18 18.88 -9.34
CA GLU A 49 5.22 18.16 -8.61
C GLU A 49 4.66 17.55 -7.31
N THR A 50 3.89 18.33 -6.54
CA THR A 50 3.24 17.84 -5.32
C THR A 50 2.20 16.76 -5.60
N ILE A 51 1.43 16.86 -6.69
CA ILE A 51 0.51 15.79 -7.11
C ILE A 51 1.27 14.52 -7.50
N GLN A 52 2.38 14.63 -8.24
CA GLN A 52 3.20 13.47 -8.59
C GLN A 52 3.84 12.82 -7.37
N ASP A 53 4.34 13.60 -6.42
CA ASP A 53 4.93 13.09 -5.19
C ASP A 53 3.88 12.37 -4.33
N LEU A 54 2.68 12.95 -4.19
CA LEU A 54 1.58 12.34 -3.47
C LEU A 54 1.11 11.04 -4.13
N GLN A 55 1.03 11.02 -5.46
CA GLN A 55 0.70 9.82 -6.21
C GLN A 55 1.76 8.73 -6.03
N ARG A 56 3.04 9.10 -6.02
CA ARG A 56 4.16 8.18 -5.76
C ARG A 56 4.08 7.58 -4.36
N SER A 57 3.71 8.37 -3.36
CA SER A 57 3.48 7.92 -1.98
C SER A 57 2.33 6.92 -1.88
N ILE A 58 1.21 7.18 -2.56
CA ILE A 58 0.07 6.26 -2.61
C ILE A 58 0.46 4.95 -3.31
N ASP A 59 1.15 5.02 -4.44
CA ASP A 59 1.62 3.83 -5.17
C ASP A 59 2.58 2.98 -4.34
N GLN A 60 3.48 3.63 -3.59
CA GLN A 60 4.37 2.95 -2.64
C GLN A 60 3.59 2.30 -1.49
N ALA A 61 2.61 2.99 -0.91
CA ALA A 61 1.77 2.43 0.15
C ALA A 61 0.96 1.23 -0.34
N HIS A 62 0.42 1.29 -1.56
CA HIS A 62 -0.32 0.20 -2.17
C HIS A 62 0.58 -1.00 -2.51
N ALA A 63 1.79 -0.76 -3.03
CA ALA A 63 2.77 -1.82 -3.28
C ALA A 63 3.19 -2.53 -1.97
N ASN A 64 3.45 -1.76 -0.91
CA ASN A 64 3.77 -2.30 0.41
C ASN A 64 2.61 -3.11 0.99
N ASN A 65 1.37 -2.61 0.88
CA ASN A 65 0.18 -3.32 1.34
C ASN A 65 0.01 -4.66 0.58
N LYS A 66 0.18 -4.66 -0.74
CA LYS A 66 0.10 -5.86 -1.58
C LYS A 66 1.17 -6.89 -1.22
N GLN A 67 2.39 -6.45 -0.91
CA GLN A 67 3.47 -7.32 -0.45
C GLN A 67 3.15 -7.89 0.93
N LEU A 68 2.58 -7.09 1.83
CA LEU A 68 2.17 -7.54 3.15
C LEU A 68 1.03 -8.55 3.07
N SER A 69 0.05 -8.33 2.18
CA SER A 69 -1.06 -9.25 1.97
C SER A 69 -0.60 -10.57 1.35
N SER A 70 0.31 -10.55 0.38
CA SER A 70 0.87 -11.79 -0.19
C SER A 70 1.67 -12.57 0.86
N ASN A 71 2.45 -11.88 1.70
CA ASN A 71 3.20 -12.51 2.77
C ASN A 71 2.26 -13.11 3.82
N TYR A 72 1.16 -12.43 4.14
CA TYR A 72 0.12 -12.95 5.03
C TYR A 72 -0.57 -14.18 4.43
N GLU A 73 -0.91 -14.16 3.14
CA GLU A 73 -1.49 -15.34 2.47
C GLU A 73 -0.52 -16.52 2.44
N HIS A 74 0.76 -16.27 2.18
CA HIS A 74 1.79 -17.30 2.26
C HIS A 74 1.94 -17.86 3.68
N ALA A 75 2.04 -16.99 4.70
CA ALA A 75 2.13 -17.42 6.09
C ALA A 75 0.87 -18.17 6.55
N LEU A 76 -0.31 -17.74 6.09
CA LEU A 76 -1.59 -18.41 6.36
C LEU A 76 -1.66 -19.77 5.64
N ALA A 77 -1.20 -19.85 4.39
CA ALA A 77 -1.13 -21.12 3.65
C ALA A 77 -0.16 -22.09 4.34
N THR A 78 1.01 -21.62 4.78
CA THR A 78 1.97 -22.42 5.54
C THR A 78 1.41 -22.84 6.91
N SER A 79 0.67 -21.97 7.61
CA SER A 79 0.01 -22.31 8.87
C SER A 79 -1.14 -23.30 8.69
N LYS A 80 -1.90 -23.19 7.60
CA LYS A 80 -2.99 -24.12 7.25
C LYS A 80 -2.49 -25.46 6.72
N LEU A 81 -1.23 -25.56 6.29
CA LEU A 81 -0.60 -26.81 5.83
C LEU A 81 -0.23 -27.77 6.98
N GLY A 82 -0.55 -27.41 8.22
CA GLY A 82 -0.42 -28.30 9.38
C GLY A 82 -1.76 -28.75 9.96
N GLU A 83 -2.87 -28.04 9.69
CA GLU A 83 -4.18 -28.35 10.28
C GLU A 83 -4.85 -29.61 9.70
N PRO A 84 -4.98 -29.82 8.38
CA PRO A 84 -5.59 -31.04 7.83
C PRO A 84 -4.70 -32.27 8.08
N GLU A 85 -3.38 -32.12 8.04
CA GLU A 85 -2.41 -33.16 8.40
C GLU A 85 -2.50 -33.50 9.90
N ARG A 86 -2.65 -32.50 10.79
CA ARG A 86 -2.87 -32.71 12.23
C ARG A 86 -4.22 -33.38 12.50
N LEU A 87 -5.29 -32.96 11.82
CA LEU A 87 -6.62 -33.56 11.95
C LEU A 87 -6.64 -35.01 11.47
N THR A 88 -5.92 -35.33 10.39
CA THR A 88 -5.79 -36.71 9.90
C THR A 88 -4.94 -37.58 10.84
N LEU A 89 -3.84 -37.06 11.38
CA LEU A 89 -3.05 -37.75 12.41
C LEU A 89 -3.86 -37.99 13.71
N LEU A 90 -4.68 -37.03 14.14
CA LEU A 90 -5.59 -37.20 15.29
C LEU A 90 -6.65 -38.27 15.01
N ALA A 91 -7.22 -38.31 13.81
CA ALA A 91 -8.18 -39.34 13.42
C ALA A 91 -7.55 -40.75 13.40
N ILE A 92 -6.31 -40.86 12.90
CA ILE A 92 -5.55 -42.12 12.91
C ILE A 92 -5.25 -42.55 14.36
N ALA A 93 -4.84 -41.63 15.23
CA ALA A 93 -4.59 -41.92 16.64
C ALA A 93 -5.85 -42.43 17.36
N GLU A 94 -7.01 -41.90 17.02
CA GLU A 94 -8.30 -42.34 17.58
C GLU A 94 -8.72 -43.71 17.07
N GLN A 95 -8.52 -44.01 15.78
CA GLN A 95 -8.76 -45.35 15.24
C GLN A 95 -7.82 -46.39 15.87
N LEU A 96 -6.55 -46.03 16.11
CA LEU A 96 -5.59 -46.89 16.81
C LEU A 96 -5.98 -47.14 18.27
N ARG A 97 -6.56 -46.14 18.96
CA ARG A 97 -7.10 -46.31 20.31
C ARG A 97 -8.23 -47.33 20.33
N ILE A 98 -9.21 -47.21 19.42
CA ILE A 98 -10.34 -48.13 19.30
C ILE A 98 -9.85 -49.55 18.97
N ALA A 99 -8.87 -49.67 18.08
CA ALA A 99 -8.26 -50.96 17.73
C ALA A 99 -7.55 -51.59 18.93
N ALA A 100 -6.73 -50.83 19.66
CA ALA A 100 -6.05 -51.30 20.87
C ALA A 100 -7.03 -51.77 21.95
N GLU A 101 -8.11 -51.00 22.18
CA GLU A 101 -9.18 -51.33 23.14
C GLU A 101 -9.97 -52.57 22.71
N THR A 102 -10.13 -52.79 21.41
CA THR A 102 -10.75 -54.00 20.87
C THR A 102 -9.82 -55.22 21.04
N PHE A 103 -8.53 -55.11 20.72
CA PHE A 103 -7.58 -56.20 20.89
C PHE A 103 -7.35 -56.58 22.36
N SER A 104 -7.37 -55.62 23.27
CA SER A 104 -7.30 -55.89 24.71
C SER A 104 -8.55 -56.62 25.20
N ALA A 105 -9.74 -56.26 24.69
CA ALA A 105 -11.00 -56.95 24.98
C ALA A 105 -11.06 -58.39 24.42
N PHE A 106 -10.45 -58.64 23.25
CA PHE A 106 -10.38 -59.98 22.65
C PHE A 106 -9.23 -60.85 23.20
N ARG A 107 -8.36 -60.33 24.07
CA ARG A 107 -7.20 -61.03 24.67
C ARG A 107 -6.29 -61.66 23.60
N THR A 108 -6.35 -61.17 22.37
CA THR A 108 -5.59 -61.65 21.22
C THR A 108 -4.30 -60.84 21.09
N GLY A 109 -3.19 -61.46 21.47
CA GLY A 109 -1.85 -60.97 21.16
C GLY A 109 -1.45 -59.68 21.88
N LYS A 110 -0.94 -59.82 23.11
CA LYS A 110 -0.30 -58.76 23.94
C LYS A 110 0.76 -57.90 23.21
N LYS A 111 1.26 -58.39 22.07
CA LYS A 111 2.20 -57.71 21.18
C LYS A 111 1.50 -56.67 20.29
N LEU A 112 0.33 -57.00 19.72
CA LEU A 112 -0.45 -56.09 18.87
C LEU A 112 -0.97 -54.89 19.65
N GLU A 113 -1.44 -55.10 20.89
CA GLU A 113 -1.85 -54.02 21.79
C GLU A 113 -0.70 -53.06 22.10
N ARG A 114 0.52 -53.58 22.32
CA ARG A 114 1.70 -52.74 22.55
C ARG A 114 2.11 -51.98 21.28
N ASP A 115 2.04 -52.62 20.12
CA ASP A 115 2.39 -52.01 18.84
C ASP A 115 1.39 -50.91 18.43
N THR A 116 0.09 -51.08 18.69
CA THR A 116 -0.93 -50.05 18.41
C THR A 116 -0.82 -48.86 19.36
N VAL A 117 -0.50 -49.07 20.64
CA VAL A 117 -0.21 -47.99 21.59
C VAL A 117 1.06 -47.23 21.18
N ALA A 118 2.12 -47.93 20.76
CA ALA A 118 3.33 -47.29 20.28
C ALA A 118 3.11 -46.45 19.01
N LEU A 119 2.30 -46.94 18.05
CA LEU A 119 1.92 -46.17 16.86
C LEU A 119 1.06 -44.95 17.22
N ARG A 120 0.17 -45.06 18.21
CA ARG A 120 -0.61 -43.93 18.70
C ARG A 120 0.29 -42.86 19.32
N ASP A 121 1.23 -43.25 20.16
CA ASP A 121 2.17 -42.31 20.78
C ASP A 121 3.08 -41.65 19.73
N GLN A 122 3.49 -42.41 18.70
CA GLN A 122 4.22 -41.85 17.56
C GLN A 122 3.38 -40.87 16.74
N ALA A 123 2.11 -41.17 16.50
CA ALA A 123 1.17 -40.28 15.81
C ALA A 123 0.91 -39.00 16.62
N LEU A 124 0.78 -39.11 17.94
CA LEU A 124 0.65 -37.96 18.84
C LEU A 124 1.94 -37.12 18.86
N ALA A 125 3.12 -37.75 18.87
CA ALA A 125 4.40 -37.06 18.80
C ALA A 125 4.61 -36.34 17.45
N MET A 126 4.09 -36.89 16.35
CA MET A 126 4.09 -36.22 15.05
C MET A 126 3.09 -35.05 15.02
N ALA A 127 1.94 -35.19 15.66
CA ALA A 127 0.94 -34.12 15.77
C ALA A 127 1.44 -32.95 16.64
N THR A 128 2.25 -33.20 17.66
CA THR A 128 2.89 -32.14 18.47
C THR A 128 4.02 -31.43 17.71
N LEU A 129 4.71 -32.11 16.79
CA LEU A 129 5.70 -31.48 15.91
C LEU A 129 5.06 -30.61 14.81
N LEU A 130 3.82 -30.92 14.43
CA LEU A 130 3.00 -30.12 13.50
C LEU A 130 2.24 -28.99 14.20
N GLU A 131 2.38 -28.83 15.51
CA GLU A 131 1.85 -27.67 16.21
C GLU A 131 2.57 -26.43 15.69
N PRO A 132 1.87 -25.47 15.05
CA PRO A 132 2.50 -24.24 14.61
C PRO A 132 3.14 -23.60 15.84
N ALA A 133 4.40 -23.20 15.71
CA ALA A 133 5.17 -22.55 16.76
C ALA A 133 4.45 -21.30 17.25
N ALA A 134 3.50 -21.47 18.18
CA ALA A 134 2.79 -20.39 18.86
C ALA A 134 3.68 -19.74 19.93
N LEU A 135 5.01 -19.84 19.79
CA LEU A 135 6.00 -19.41 20.76
C LEU A 135 7.11 -18.53 20.14
N GLU A 136 6.83 -17.84 19.03
CA GLU A 136 7.57 -16.63 18.62
C GLU A 136 6.68 -15.37 18.65
N ASN A 137 5.53 -15.43 19.34
CA ASN A 137 4.70 -14.26 19.68
C ASN A 137 4.78 -13.94 21.19
N ALA A 138 5.96 -14.11 21.78
CA ALA A 138 6.24 -13.71 23.17
C ALA A 138 7.72 -13.31 23.36
N ALA A 139 8.21 -12.36 22.56
CA ALA A 139 9.39 -11.54 22.88
C ALA A 139 9.33 -10.21 22.15
#